data_AF-A0A117SHU6-F1
#
_entry.id   AF-A0A117SHU6-F1
#
_cell.length_a   1.000
_cell.length_b   1.000
_cell.length_c   1.000
_cell.angle_alpha   90.00
_cell.angle_beta   90.00
_cell.angle_gamma   90.00
#
_symmetry.space_group_name_H-M   'P 1'
#
loop_
_entity.id
_entity.type
_entity.pdbx_description
1 polymer ?
#
loop_
_entity_poly.entity_id
_entity_poly.type
_entity_poly.pdbx_seq_one_letter_code
_entity_poly.pdbx_strand_id
1 'polypeptide(L)'
;MTKEQFAKQNGFESYNKLLIASTSIIFDHGINYYVTQTSNGWMAWIDEDPVKAIAWFDNFELAQAFLIVAFRTVIDHPVPYPLVSETNNSGSNY
;
A
#
# COMPACT_ATOMS: atom_id res chain seq x y z
N MET A 1 1.49 -5.05 -12.00
CA MET A 1 2.27 -6.15 -11.38
C MET A 1 1.30 -7.11 -10.72
N THR A 2 1.57 -8.42 -10.66
CA THR A 2 0.72 -9.37 -9.92
C THR A 2 1.15 -9.48 -8.45
N LYS A 3 0.26 -9.96 -7.57
CA LYS A 3 0.58 -10.22 -6.16
C LYS A 3 1.80 -11.15 -6.00
N GLU A 4 1.92 -12.14 -6.87
CA GLU A 4 3.08 -13.05 -6.90
C GLU A 4 4.38 -12.36 -7.35
N GLN A 5 4.30 -11.46 -8.33
CA GLN A 5 5.46 -10.68 -8.76
C GLN A 5 5.91 -9.73 -7.64
N PHE A 6 4.97 -9.10 -6.93
CA PHE A 6 5.29 -8.25 -5.78
C PHE A 6 5.99 -9.02 -4.66
N ALA A 7 5.48 -10.21 -4.30
CA ALA A 7 6.12 -11.05 -3.30
C ALA A 7 7.57 -11.39 -3.68
N LYS A 8 7.78 -11.82 -4.92
CA LYS A 8 9.11 -12.17 -5.44
C LYS A 8 10.07 -10.99 -5.47
N GLN A 9 9.61 -9.81 -5.88
CA GLN A 9 10.43 -8.59 -5.88
C GLN A 9 10.88 -8.20 -4.47
N ASN A 10 10.10 -8.52 -3.45
CA ASN A 10 10.41 -8.23 -2.05
C ASN A 10 11.07 -9.41 -1.31
N GLY A 11 11.55 -10.42 -2.06
CA GLY A 11 12.35 -11.52 -1.51
C GLY A 11 11.54 -12.71 -1.00
N PHE A 12 10.25 -12.81 -1.31
CA PHE A 12 9.40 -13.93 -0.90
C PHE A 12 9.13 -14.90 -2.05
N GLU A 13 9.09 -16.20 -1.76
CA GLU A 13 8.84 -17.23 -2.78
C GLU A 13 7.41 -17.17 -3.37
N SER A 14 6.44 -16.72 -2.58
CA SER A 14 5.04 -16.59 -2.98
C SER A 14 4.30 -15.52 -2.19
N TYR A 15 3.16 -15.09 -2.71
CA TYR A 15 2.29 -14.14 -2.02
C TYR A 15 1.81 -14.65 -0.66
N ASN A 16 1.52 -15.94 -0.55
CA ASN A 16 1.13 -16.54 0.72
C ASN A 16 2.24 -16.48 1.78
N LYS A 17 3.52 -16.69 1.38
CA LYS A 17 4.64 -16.53 2.33
C LYS A 17 4.82 -15.09 2.78
N LEU A 18 4.63 -14.13 1.86
CA LEU A 18 4.62 -12.71 2.21
C LEU A 18 3.52 -12.42 3.26
N LEU A 19 2.29 -12.87 3.03
CA LEU A 19 1.18 -12.66 3.98
C LEU A 19 1.47 -13.26 5.36
N ILE A 20 2.01 -14.48 5.43
CA ILE A 20 2.38 -15.13 6.70
C ILE A 20 3.46 -14.34 7.44
N ALA A 21 4.42 -13.75 6.71
CA ALA A 21 5.47 -12.92 7.29
C ALA A 21 5.01 -11.50 7.65
N SER A 22 3.76 -11.14 7.33
CA SER A 22 3.24 -9.79 7.49
C SER A 22 2.43 -9.65 8.77
N THR A 23 2.58 -8.49 9.40
CA THR A 23 1.75 -8.10 10.54
C THR A 23 0.66 -7.16 10.06
N SER A 24 -0.62 -7.52 10.25
CA SER A 24 -1.74 -6.62 9.98
C SER A 24 -1.77 -5.52 11.03
N ILE A 25 -1.73 -4.27 10.58
CA ILE A 25 -1.78 -3.09 11.46
C ILE A 25 -3.18 -2.49 11.47
N ILE A 26 -3.82 -2.41 10.31
CA ILE A 26 -5.14 -1.80 10.12
C ILE A 26 -5.95 -2.70 9.20
N PHE A 27 -7.21 -2.92 9.57
CA PHE A 27 -8.21 -3.55 8.73
C PHE A 27 -9.42 -2.61 8.61
N ASP A 28 -9.70 -2.17 7.40
CA ASP A 28 -10.78 -1.23 7.11
C ASP A 28 -11.45 -1.58 5.79
N HIS A 29 -12.79 -1.69 5.78
CA HIS A 29 -13.58 -2.01 4.58
C HIS A 29 -13.10 -3.21 3.74
N GLY A 30 -12.52 -4.24 4.39
CA GLY A 30 -12.01 -5.43 3.68
C GLY A 30 -10.56 -5.30 3.20
N ILE A 31 -9.92 -4.16 3.45
CA ILE A 31 -8.54 -3.86 3.05
C ILE A 31 -7.63 -3.97 4.27
N ASN A 32 -6.56 -4.76 4.15
CA ASN A 32 -5.51 -4.86 5.16
C ASN A 32 -4.32 -3.98 4.80
N TYR A 33 -3.80 -3.27 5.81
CA TYR A 33 -2.54 -2.56 5.77
C TYR A 33 -1.51 -3.35 6.59
N TYR A 34 -0.43 -3.73 5.92
CA TYR A 34 0.56 -4.64 6.47
C TYR A 34 1.89 -3.96 6.68
N VAL A 35 2.61 -4.47 7.68
CA VAL A 35 4.05 -4.26 7.83
C VAL A 35 4.76 -5.61 7.73
N THR A 36 5.82 -5.67 6.92
CA THR A 36 6.60 -6.90 6.70
C THR A 36 8.08 -6.61 6.79
N GLN A 37 8.82 -7.45 7.51
CA GLN A 37 10.28 -7.41 7.48
C GLN A 37 10.81 -8.07 6.19
N THR A 38 11.74 -7.42 5.51
CA THR A 38 12.41 -7.93 4.31
C THR A 38 13.93 -7.77 4.44
N SER A 39 14.68 -8.18 3.40
CA SER A 39 16.13 -7.92 3.32
C SER A 39 16.50 -6.43 3.23
N ASN A 40 15.56 -5.59 2.78
CA ASN A 40 15.80 -4.16 2.53
C ASN A 40 15.30 -3.26 3.68
N GLY A 41 14.76 -3.86 4.75
CA GLY A 41 14.12 -3.14 5.86
C GLY A 41 12.65 -3.52 6.04
N TRP A 42 11.92 -2.68 6.77
CA TRP A 42 10.50 -2.86 7.09
C TRP A 42 9.62 -2.18 6.04
N MET A 43 8.81 -2.98 5.36
CA MET A 43 7.92 -2.57 4.28
C MET A 43 6.52 -2.29 4.80
N ALA A 44 5.96 -1.12 4.51
CA ALA A 44 4.53 -0.85 4.67
C ALA A 44 3.82 -1.01 3.32
N TRP A 45 2.71 -1.74 3.27
CA TRP A 45 1.99 -2.04 2.01
C TRP A 45 0.51 -2.40 2.24
N ILE A 46 -0.29 -2.46 1.17
CA ILE A 46 -1.75 -2.67 1.20
C ILE A 46 -2.12 -3.91 0.37
N ASP A 47 -3.07 -4.72 0.85
CA ASP A 47 -3.55 -5.94 0.17
C ASP A 47 -4.39 -5.70 -1.10
N GLU A 48 -5.08 -4.55 -1.17
CA GLU A 48 -5.98 -4.24 -2.29
C GLU A 48 -5.20 -4.01 -3.60
N ASP A 49 -4.09 -3.26 -3.50
CA ASP A 49 -3.20 -2.99 -4.63
C ASP A 49 -1.73 -3.22 -4.25
N PRO A 50 -1.28 -4.50 -4.13
CA PRO A 50 0.09 -4.83 -3.81
C PRO A 50 1.01 -4.63 -5.03
N VAL A 51 0.70 -3.69 -5.93
CA VAL A 51 1.59 -3.31 -7.03
C VAL A 51 2.73 -2.42 -6.51
N LYS A 52 2.66 -1.90 -5.29
CA LYS A 52 3.74 -1.10 -4.72
C LYS A 52 3.74 -1.11 -3.20
N ALA A 53 4.95 -1.15 -2.62
CA ALA A 53 5.12 -0.75 -1.23
C ALA A 53 4.75 0.73 -1.07
N ILE A 54 4.06 1.08 0.01
CA ILE A 54 3.77 2.48 0.34
C ILE A 54 5.08 3.17 0.71
N ALA A 55 5.87 2.55 1.58
CA ALA A 55 7.13 3.07 2.07
C ALA A 55 8.00 1.97 2.73
N TRP A 56 9.26 2.31 2.97
CA TRP A 56 10.28 1.48 3.62
C TRP A 56 10.84 2.19 4.84
N PHE A 57 11.15 1.44 5.89
CA PHE A 57 11.58 1.96 7.18
C PHE A 57 12.67 1.10 7.81
N ASP A 58 13.44 1.70 8.70
CA ASP A 58 14.54 1.04 9.41
C ASP A 58 14.04 0.05 10.48
N ASN A 59 12.86 0.31 11.05
CA ASN A 59 12.26 -0.53 12.08
C ASN A 59 10.73 -0.64 11.94
N PHE A 60 10.17 -1.60 12.68
CA PHE A 60 8.75 -1.90 12.69
C PHE A 60 7.92 -0.73 13.21
N GLU A 61 8.37 -0.07 14.29
CA GLU A 61 7.64 0.99 14.98
C GLU A 61 7.40 2.20 14.06
N LEU A 62 8.40 2.57 13.25
CA LEU A 62 8.27 3.64 12.26
C LEU A 62 7.29 3.28 11.15
N ALA A 63 7.34 2.04 10.64
CA ALA A 63 6.42 1.56 9.61
C ALA A 63 4.97 1.53 10.12
N GLN A 64 4.78 1.03 11.35
CA GLN A 64 3.50 1.00 12.01
C GLN A 64 2.94 2.41 12.27
N ALA A 65 3.76 3.30 12.83
CA ALA A 65 3.36 4.67 13.12
C ALA A 65 2.95 5.41 11.84
N PHE A 66 3.70 5.21 10.75
CA PHE A 66 3.38 5.77 9.45
C PHE A 66 2.00 5.33 8.96
N LEU A 67 1.68 4.03 9.02
CA LEU A 67 0.37 3.53 8.61
C LEU A 67 -0.77 4.10 9.45
N ILE A 68 -0.60 4.17 10.77
CA ILE A 68 -1.61 4.73 11.68
C ILE A 68 -1.86 6.21 11.39
N VAL A 69 -0.80 6.99 11.21
CA VAL A 69 -0.91 8.43 10.92
C VAL A 69 -1.53 8.65 9.54
N ALA A 70 -1.08 7.93 8.51
CA ALA A 70 -1.62 8.03 7.16
C ALA A 70 -3.12 7.70 7.14
N PHE A 71 -3.52 6.62 7.81
CA PHE A 71 -4.93 6.21 7.88
C PHE A 71 -5.80 7.23 8.61
N ARG A 72 -5.36 7.74 9.77
CA ARG A 72 -6.09 8.78 10.51
C ARG A 72 -6.22 10.08 9.72
N THR A 73 -5.16 10.48 9.02
CA THR A 73 -5.19 11.69 8.20
C THR A 73 -6.26 11.62 7.12
N VAL A 74 -6.47 10.45 6.50
CA VAL A 74 -7.53 10.23 5.50
C VAL A 74 -8.92 10.25 6.13
N ILE A 75 -9.09 9.73 7.34
CA ILE A 75 -10.38 9.75 8.06
C ILE A 75 -10.74 11.17 8.50
N ASP A 76 -9.79 11.88 9.10
CA ASP A 76 -10.02 13.22 9.68
C ASP A 76 -10.12 14.30 8.60
N HIS A 77 -9.44 14.07 7.47
CA HIS A 77 -9.49 14.90 6.27
C HIS A 77 -9.68 14.02 5.04
N PRO A 78 -10.93 13.62 4.71
CA PRO A 78 -11.19 12.92 3.46
C PRO A 78 -10.85 13.87 2.32
N VAL A 79 -9.65 13.70 1.76
CA VAL A 79 -9.28 14.35 0.50
C VAL A 79 -10.30 13.87 -0.52
N PRO A 80 -10.98 14.77 -1.25
CA PRO A 80 -11.78 14.34 -2.38
C PRO A 80 -10.80 13.74 -3.39
N TYR A 81 -10.82 12.41 -3.52
CA TYR A 81 -10.10 11.74 -4.59
C TYR A 81 -10.53 12.39 -5.91
N PRO A 82 -9.61 12.89 -6.75
CA PRO A 82 -9.95 13.13 -8.13
C PRO A 82 -10.20 11.75 -8.73
N LEU A 83 -11.46 11.47 -9.07
CA LEU A 83 -11.82 10.38 -9.97
C LEU A 83 -11.02 10.61 -11.25
N VAL A 84 -9.96 9.83 -11.47
CA VAL A 84 -9.20 9.86 -12.72
C VAL A 84 -10.03 9.15 -13.78
N SER A 85 -10.94 9.92 -14.36
CA SER A 85 -11.63 9.73 -15.63
C SER A 85 -12.31 11.08 -15.88
N GLU A 86 -11.78 12.01 -16.67
CA GLU A 86 -11.48 11.87 -18.09
C GLU A 86 -10.33 12.84 -18.50
N THR A 87 -9.18 12.31 -18.91
CA THR A 87 -8.47 12.89 -20.03
C THR A 87 -9.23 12.52 -21.31
N ASN A 88 -9.35 13.50 -22.23
CA ASN A 88 -9.97 13.51 -23.57
C ASN A 88 -11.31 14.27 -23.55
N ASN A 89 -11.39 15.56 -23.91
CA ASN A 89 -11.15 16.00 -25.27
C ASN A 89 -10.88 17.53 -25.32
N SER A 90 -9.67 17.91 -25.74
CA SER A 90 -9.46 19.22 -26.34
C SER A 90 -9.98 19.15 -27.77
N GLY A 91 -10.97 19.97 -28.13
CA GLY A 91 -11.30 20.19 -29.54
C GLY A 91 -12.73 20.61 -29.83
N SER A 92 -13.00 21.93 -29.81
CA SER A 92 -13.40 22.67 -31.02
C SER A 92 -14.00 24.03 -30.64
N ASN A 93 -13.24 25.08 -30.96
CA ASN A 93 -13.82 26.34 -31.39
C ASN A 93 -14.56 26.10 -32.70
N TYR A 94 -15.82 26.51 -32.81
CA TYR A 94 -16.41 27.22 -33.96
C TYR A 94 -17.68 27.93 -33.50
#